data_AF-A0A0K8MGH0-F1
#
_entry.id   AF-A0A0K8MGH0-F1
#
_cell.length_a   1.000
_cell.length_b   1.000
_cell.length_c   1.000
_cell.angle_alpha   90.00
_cell.angle_beta   90.00
_cell.angle_gamma   90.00
#
_symmetry.space_group_name_H-M   'P 1'
#
loop_
_entity.id
_entity.type
_entity.pdbx_description
1 polymer ?
#
loop_
_entity_poly.entity_id
_entity_poly.type
_entity_poly.pdbx_seq_one_letter_code
_entity_poly.pdbx_strand_id
1 'polypeptide(L)'
;MPSVSSYSFQTLQASVLIQEAYERIGIAGEMTERQKVDSALRSLNFLLSQWATRGVHLWTLKTCLLPLIAGQRKLTLPLEVKKIVSLSLRTSYRILGGSATSDKEGDPTKAFDGDDTTACLQTAENGTITYTYPAHNPQRITLVGISSNENANYTLTIKGLDQTGHSVPLLTLARQTYKMTEQGKSLVHWAELPSPDLYQGYSLQETGGATLKVRELYLNQGIRDTVLTELSRSEYDATPTKDQRGRPCSFYSDRQREPCLYLWPTPVSSTSCLVMTYEEMMPDVLSMGQFVDIPARFYEAVLWGLAYQLSCKYKPALMEQSRALAEEAFRIATDDDTESTPVTLYPDDGGGR
;
A
#
# COMPACT_ATOMS: atom_id res chain seq x y z
N MET A 1 -26.70 -17.51 -14.22
CA MET A 1 -25.40 -16.81 -14.40
C MET A 1 -25.69 -15.33 -14.31
N PRO A 2 -25.32 -14.63 -13.23
CA PRO A 2 -25.50 -13.18 -13.19
C PRO A 2 -24.59 -12.57 -14.26
N SER A 3 -25.19 -11.79 -15.16
CA SER A 3 -24.47 -11.02 -16.17
C SER A 3 -23.48 -10.10 -15.45
N VAL A 4 -22.18 -10.35 -15.65
CA VAL A 4 -21.14 -9.41 -15.27
C VAL A 4 -21.36 -8.18 -16.14
N SER A 5 -22.02 -7.16 -15.60
CA SER A 5 -21.99 -5.83 -16.17
C SER A 5 -20.54 -5.38 -16.12
N SER A 6 -19.82 -5.50 -17.24
CA SER A 6 -18.51 -4.89 -17.38
C SER A 6 -18.73 -3.38 -17.31
N TYR A 7 -18.42 -2.78 -16.17
CA TYR A 7 -18.35 -1.33 -16.01
C TYR A 7 -17.12 -0.82 -16.81
N SER A 8 -17.19 -0.85 -18.15
CA SER A 8 -16.06 -0.58 -19.05
C SER A 8 -15.67 0.90 -19.15
N PHE A 9 -16.36 1.78 -18.44
CA PHE A 9 -16.06 3.22 -18.39
C PHE A 9 -15.13 3.60 -17.22
N GLN A 10 -14.59 2.63 -16.47
CA GLN A 10 -13.88 2.91 -15.22
C GLN A 10 -12.44 3.42 -15.35
N THR A 11 -11.84 3.41 -16.55
CA THR A 11 -10.48 3.95 -16.77
C THR A 11 -10.37 4.64 -18.13
N LEU A 12 -10.14 5.96 -18.14
CA LEU A 12 -9.93 6.73 -19.36
C LEU A 12 -8.44 6.88 -19.68
N GLN A 13 -8.10 6.77 -20.97
CA GLN A 13 -6.78 7.13 -21.44
C GLN A 13 -6.61 8.64 -21.45
N ALA A 14 -5.40 9.11 -21.19
CA ALA A 14 -5.07 10.53 -21.23
C ALA A 14 -5.40 11.19 -22.58
N SER A 15 -5.26 10.44 -23.69
CA SER A 15 -5.64 10.86 -25.04
C SER A 15 -7.10 11.32 -25.13
N VAL A 16 -8.03 10.53 -24.57
CA VAL A 16 -9.47 10.80 -24.60
C VAL A 16 -9.79 12.04 -23.78
N LEU A 17 -9.22 12.16 -22.57
CA LEU A 17 -9.42 13.31 -21.70
C LEU A 17 -8.95 14.61 -22.35
N ILE A 18 -7.79 14.57 -23.00
CA ILE A 18 -7.19 15.73 -23.66
C ILE A 18 -8.01 16.14 -24.89
N GLN A 19 -8.42 15.17 -25.71
CA GLN A 19 -9.24 15.45 -26.88
C GLN A 19 -10.56 16.13 -26.49
N GLU A 20 -11.29 15.54 -25.54
CA GLU A 20 -12.56 16.06 -25.05
C GLU A 20 -12.40 17.48 -24.43
N ALA A 21 -11.33 17.74 -23.69
CA ALA A 21 -11.05 19.07 -23.14
C ALA A 21 -10.80 20.12 -24.24
N TYR A 22 -10.15 19.74 -25.34
CA TYR A 22 -9.98 20.63 -26.50
C TYR A 22 -11.28 20.86 -27.26
N GLU A 23 -12.12 19.85 -27.38
CA GLU A 23 -13.45 19.94 -28.00
C GLU A 23 -14.36 20.89 -27.20
N ARG A 24 -14.30 20.86 -25.86
CA ARG A 24 -15.05 21.78 -24.98
C ARG A 24 -14.67 23.25 -25.13
N ILE A 25 -13.43 23.55 -25.52
CA ILE A 25 -13.01 24.92 -25.89
C ILE A 25 -13.21 25.20 -27.38
N GLY A 26 -13.81 24.29 -28.15
CA GLY A 26 -14.10 24.46 -29.57
C GLY A 26 -12.85 24.43 -30.47
N ILE A 27 -11.83 23.67 -30.09
CA ILE A 27 -10.67 23.37 -30.94
C ILE A 27 -10.84 21.94 -31.43
N ALA A 28 -11.46 21.77 -32.61
CA ALA A 28 -11.65 20.47 -33.24
C ALA A 28 -10.46 20.15 -34.16
N GLY A 29 -9.89 18.95 -34.05
CA GLY A 29 -9.03 18.37 -35.10
C GLY A 29 -7.57 18.83 -35.19
N GLU A 30 -7.13 19.89 -34.51
CA GLU A 30 -5.70 20.30 -34.45
C GLU A 30 -4.92 19.62 -33.31
N MET A 31 -5.20 18.34 -33.05
CA MET A 31 -4.56 17.54 -31.99
C MET A 31 -3.15 17.06 -32.35
N THR A 32 -2.68 17.32 -33.58
CA THR A 32 -1.48 16.70 -34.15
C THR A 32 -0.18 17.46 -33.90
N GLU A 33 -0.23 18.70 -33.42
CA GLU A 33 0.99 19.41 -33.09
C GLU A 33 1.54 18.94 -31.74
N ARG A 34 2.70 18.28 -31.77
CA ARG A 34 3.37 17.70 -30.60
C ARG A 34 3.46 18.68 -29.42
N GLN A 35 3.67 19.97 -29.70
CA GLN A 35 3.73 21.01 -28.66
C GLN A 35 2.41 21.23 -27.92
N LYS A 36 1.26 21.15 -28.61
CA LYS A 36 -0.07 21.30 -27.99
C LYS A 36 -0.36 20.09 -27.09
N VAL A 37 -0.03 18.89 -27.57
CA VAL A 37 -0.13 17.65 -26.80
C VAL A 37 0.73 17.68 -25.54
N ASP A 38 2.00 18.08 -25.65
CA ASP A 38 2.92 18.22 -24.52
C ASP A 38 2.47 19.33 -23.54
N SER A 39 1.82 20.38 -24.04
CA SER A 39 1.23 21.44 -23.21
C SER A 39 -0.01 20.95 -22.46
N ALA A 40 -0.85 20.12 -23.09
CA ALA A 40 -2.03 19.53 -22.48
C ALA A 40 -1.64 18.52 -21.38
N LEU A 41 -0.67 17.63 -21.63
CA LEU A 41 -0.12 16.72 -20.61
C LEU A 41 0.38 17.46 -19.38
N ARG A 42 1.18 18.51 -19.56
CA ARG A 42 1.65 19.35 -18.45
C ARG A 42 0.49 19.98 -17.67
N SER A 43 -0.54 20.46 -18.38
CA SER A 43 -1.72 21.06 -17.74
C SER A 43 -2.52 20.05 -16.94
N LEU A 44 -2.64 18.81 -17.45
CA LEU A 44 -3.27 17.70 -16.75
C LEU A 44 -2.50 17.34 -15.47
N ASN A 45 -1.17 17.21 -15.53
CA ASN A 45 -0.37 16.92 -14.33
C ASN A 45 -0.45 18.05 -13.29
N PHE A 46 -0.50 19.32 -13.71
CA PHE A 46 -0.73 20.44 -12.78
C PHE A 46 -2.12 20.40 -12.15
N LEU A 47 -3.15 20.03 -12.93
CA LEU A 47 -4.51 19.87 -12.40
C LEU A 47 -4.57 18.77 -11.35
N LEU A 48 -4.03 17.59 -11.64
CA LEU A 48 -3.96 16.46 -10.72
C LEU A 48 -3.17 16.82 -9.44
N SER A 49 -2.04 17.52 -9.59
CA SER A 49 -1.25 18.01 -8.45
C SER A 49 -2.02 19.01 -7.56
N GLN A 50 -2.78 19.92 -8.17
CA GLN A 50 -3.63 20.86 -7.44
C GLN A 50 -4.74 20.13 -6.69
N TRP A 51 -5.39 19.16 -7.34
CA TRP A 51 -6.44 18.35 -6.73
C TRP A 51 -5.93 17.51 -5.58
N ALA A 52 -4.75 16.90 -5.75
CA ALA A 52 -4.09 16.20 -4.67
C ALA A 52 -3.92 17.11 -3.44
N THR A 53 -3.72 18.41 -3.61
CA THR A 53 -3.61 19.37 -2.49
C THR A 53 -4.97 19.81 -1.94
N ARG A 54 -6.04 19.75 -2.74
CA ARG A 54 -7.34 20.38 -2.48
C ARG A 54 -8.34 19.45 -1.78
N GLY A 55 -7.98 18.99 -0.57
CA GLY A 55 -8.85 18.18 0.29
C GLY A 55 -8.34 16.76 0.50
N VAL A 56 -9.14 15.97 1.23
CA VAL A 56 -8.95 14.53 1.41
C VAL A 56 -9.74 13.84 0.31
N HIS A 57 -9.08 12.97 -0.44
CA HIS A 57 -9.70 12.17 -1.49
C HIS A 57 -9.79 10.72 -1.00
N LEU A 58 -10.96 10.22 -0.62
CA LEU A 58 -11.08 8.89 -0.02
C LEU A 58 -10.57 7.78 -0.95
N TRP A 59 -10.66 8.00 -2.25
CA TRP A 59 -10.18 7.06 -3.26
C TRP A 59 -8.64 7.00 -3.38
N THR A 60 -7.91 7.99 -2.86
CA THR A 60 -6.44 7.95 -2.77
C THR A 60 -5.96 7.32 -1.46
N LEU A 61 -6.87 6.91 -0.57
CA LEU A 61 -6.49 6.20 0.65
C LEU A 61 -6.04 4.78 0.31
N LYS A 62 -4.79 4.48 0.66
CA LYS A 62 -4.20 3.15 0.58
C LYS A 62 -3.77 2.71 1.97
N THR A 63 -3.79 1.40 2.19
CA THR A 63 -3.23 0.80 3.39
C THR A 63 -2.07 -0.09 3.01
N CYS A 64 -0.94 0.02 3.70
CA CYS A 64 0.21 -0.85 3.52
C CYS A 64 0.80 -1.30 4.86
N LEU A 65 1.52 -2.42 4.81
CA LEU A 65 2.24 -2.98 5.95
C LEU A 65 3.71 -2.63 5.82
N LEU A 66 4.23 -1.86 6.78
CA LEU A 66 5.63 -1.51 6.84
C LEU A 66 6.37 -2.43 7.83
N PRO A 67 7.50 -3.02 7.43
CA PRO A 67 8.36 -3.79 8.31
C PRO A 67 9.00 -2.92 9.39
N LEU A 68 9.22 -3.52 10.56
CA LEU A 68 10.07 -2.97 11.61
C LEU A 68 11.42 -3.66 11.62
N ILE A 69 12.46 -2.90 11.95
CA ILE A 69 13.81 -3.42 12.17
C ILE A 69 14.23 -3.06 13.59
N ALA A 70 14.66 -4.06 14.36
CA ALA A 70 15.11 -3.87 15.73
C ALA A 70 16.26 -2.84 15.79
N GLY A 71 16.09 -1.79 16.60
CA GLY A 71 17.05 -0.71 16.78
C GLY A 71 16.98 0.40 15.73
N GLN A 72 16.12 0.30 14.72
CA GLN A 72 15.97 1.33 13.69
C GLN A 72 14.81 2.26 13.99
N ARG A 73 15.12 3.53 14.28
CA ARG A 73 14.10 4.57 14.55
C ARG A 73 13.54 5.23 13.29
N LYS A 74 14.32 5.28 12.20
CA LYS A 74 13.98 5.96 10.96
C LYS A 74 13.61 4.93 9.90
N LEU A 75 12.42 5.02 9.33
CA LEU A 75 11.94 4.19 8.23
C LEU A 75 11.71 5.09 7.01
N THR A 76 12.20 4.67 5.84
CA THR A 76 11.91 5.35 4.57
C THR A 76 10.54 4.89 4.08
N LEU A 77 9.68 5.83 3.72
CA LEU A 77 8.36 5.57 3.17
C LEU A 77 8.44 5.53 1.63
N PRO A 78 7.49 4.87 0.95
CA PRO A 78 7.34 4.99 -0.50
C PRO A 78 7.17 6.45 -0.93
N LEU A 79 7.70 6.81 -2.11
CA LEU A 79 7.64 8.18 -2.65
C LEU A 79 6.20 8.64 -2.93
N GLU A 80 5.28 7.69 -3.09
CA GLU A 80 3.86 7.92 -3.35
C GLU A 80 3.11 8.41 -2.09
N VAL A 81 3.71 8.31 -0.90
CA VAL A 81 3.06 8.70 0.36
C VAL A 81 2.98 10.22 0.45
N LYS A 82 1.77 10.78 0.26
CA LYS A 82 1.51 12.21 0.47
C LYS A 82 1.39 12.52 1.95
N LYS A 83 0.44 11.89 2.65
CA LYS A 83 0.07 12.18 4.04
C LYS A 83 -0.31 10.87 4.74
N ILE A 84 0.13 10.69 5.97
CA ILE A 84 -0.34 9.58 6.82
C ILE A 84 -1.65 10.00 7.48
N VAL A 85 -2.68 9.16 7.37
CA VAL A 85 -3.99 9.36 8.01
C VAL A 85 -4.03 8.66 9.35
N SER A 86 -3.59 7.40 9.39
CA SER A 86 -3.47 6.64 10.62
C SER A 86 -2.30 5.69 10.55
N LEU A 87 -1.61 5.52 11.67
CA LEU A 87 -0.54 4.57 11.82
C LEU A 87 -0.82 3.72 13.06
N SER A 88 -0.84 2.40 12.91
CA SER A 88 -1.02 1.46 14.01
C SER A 88 0.12 0.47 14.08
N LEU A 89 0.57 0.13 15.29
CA LEU A 89 1.44 -0.99 15.53
C LEU A 89 0.62 -2.27 15.56
N ARG A 90 0.88 -3.17 14.60
CA ARG A 90 0.29 -4.49 14.53
C ARG A 90 1.21 -5.51 15.18
N THR A 91 0.71 -6.12 16.23
CA THR A 91 1.36 -7.21 16.95
C THR A 91 0.63 -8.52 16.67
N SER A 92 1.38 -9.62 16.68
CA SER A 92 0.86 -10.97 16.48
C SER A 92 1.81 -11.95 17.15
N TYR A 93 1.39 -13.21 17.28
CA TYR A 93 2.27 -14.26 17.79
C TYR A 93 2.46 -15.36 16.76
N ARG A 94 3.72 -15.82 16.63
CA ARG A 94 4.12 -16.90 15.72
C ARG A 94 3.66 -18.25 16.26
N ILE A 95 3.06 -19.07 15.42
CA ILE A 95 2.70 -20.45 15.75
C ILE A 95 3.84 -21.36 15.34
N LEU A 96 4.31 -22.16 16.29
CA LEU A 96 5.36 -23.16 16.11
C LEU A 96 4.83 -24.54 16.52
N GLY A 97 5.67 -25.57 16.41
CA GLY A 97 5.33 -26.95 16.79
C GLY A 97 4.90 -27.84 15.62
N GLY A 98 5.09 -27.37 14.38
CA GLY A 98 5.00 -28.18 13.17
C GLY A 98 6.35 -28.71 12.70
N SER A 99 6.31 -29.45 11.59
CA SER A 99 7.47 -30.00 10.89
C SER A 99 7.64 -29.32 9.54
N ALA A 100 8.86 -28.89 9.23
CA ALA A 100 9.19 -28.19 8.00
C ALA A 100 9.69 -29.18 6.93
N THR A 101 9.25 -29.03 5.69
CA THR A 101 9.71 -29.81 4.53
C THR A 101 10.04 -28.87 3.37
N SER A 102 10.97 -29.30 2.51
CA SER A 102 11.36 -28.60 1.28
C SER A 102 11.25 -29.58 0.13
N ASP A 103 10.68 -29.16 -1.00
CA ASP A 103 10.58 -29.98 -2.21
C ASP A 103 11.91 -30.03 -3.01
N LYS A 104 12.77 -29.03 -2.80
CA LYS A 104 14.15 -28.96 -3.34
C LYS A 104 15.17 -29.16 -2.22
N GLU A 105 16.43 -29.31 -2.58
CA GLU A 105 17.53 -29.29 -1.61
C GLU A 105 17.49 -28.01 -0.76
N GLY A 106 18.03 -28.06 0.45
CA GLY A 106 17.93 -26.99 1.44
C GLY A 106 17.36 -27.52 2.75
N ASP A 107 17.80 -26.93 3.87
CA ASP A 107 17.30 -27.29 5.19
C ASP A 107 16.09 -26.40 5.55
N PRO A 108 14.85 -26.93 5.48
CA PRO A 108 13.65 -26.14 5.72
C PRO A 108 13.51 -25.72 7.18
N THR A 109 14.19 -26.38 8.13
CA THR A 109 14.08 -26.05 9.56
C THR A 109 14.62 -24.66 9.86
N LYS A 110 15.63 -24.22 9.10
CA LYS A 110 16.23 -22.89 9.15
C LYS A 110 15.32 -21.76 8.70
N ALA A 111 14.18 -22.06 8.06
CA ALA A 111 13.18 -21.04 7.75
C ALA A 111 12.18 -20.83 8.90
N PHE A 112 12.26 -21.62 9.97
CA PHE A 112 11.30 -21.63 11.09
C PHE A 112 11.95 -21.60 12.48
N ASP A 113 13.26 -21.40 12.59
CA ASP A 113 14.03 -21.47 13.84
C ASP A 113 14.05 -20.16 14.63
N GLY A 114 13.70 -19.04 14.00
CA GLY A 114 13.69 -17.71 14.65
C GLY A 114 15.08 -17.06 14.71
N ASP A 115 16.03 -17.57 13.94
CA ASP A 115 17.39 -17.04 13.82
C ASP A 115 17.53 -16.21 12.53
N ASP A 116 17.78 -14.91 12.68
CA ASP A 116 17.94 -13.99 11.55
C ASP A 116 19.30 -14.10 10.83
N THR A 117 20.09 -15.14 11.14
CA THR A 117 21.38 -15.44 10.51
C THR A 117 21.40 -16.74 9.72
N THR A 118 20.42 -17.62 9.91
CA THR A 118 20.27 -18.88 9.17
C THR A 118 19.34 -18.71 7.97
N ALA A 119 19.31 -19.69 7.06
CA ALA A 119 18.39 -19.67 5.93
C ALA A 119 18.21 -21.07 5.32
N CYS A 120 17.01 -21.34 4.81
CA CYS A 120 16.75 -22.41 3.86
C CYS A 120 17.18 -21.95 2.46
N LEU A 121 18.26 -22.52 1.96
CA LEU A 121 18.84 -22.20 0.65
C LEU A 121 18.45 -23.29 -0.36
N GLN A 122 17.43 -23.03 -1.17
CA GLN A 122 17.14 -23.95 -2.27
C GLN A 122 18.14 -23.81 -3.42
N THR A 123 18.30 -24.89 -4.20
CA THR A 123 19.26 -24.96 -5.32
C THR A 123 18.58 -24.95 -6.69
N ALA A 124 17.25 -25.07 -6.75
CA ALA A 124 16.47 -25.10 -7.98
C ALA A 124 15.34 -24.06 -8.00
N GLU A 125 14.94 -23.65 -9.19
CA GLU A 125 13.87 -22.68 -9.42
C GLU A 125 12.48 -23.20 -9.01
N ASN A 126 11.57 -22.27 -8.71
CA ASN A 126 10.15 -22.53 -8.39
C ASN A 126 9.94 -23.51 -7.21
N GLY A 127 10.84 -23.49 -6.23
CA GLY A 127 10.76 -24.37 -5.08
C GLY A 127 9.70 -23.93 -4.06
N THR A 128 9.36 -24.87 -3.19
CA THR A 128 8.30 -24.82 -2.18
C THR A 128 8.82 -25.25 -0.82
N ILE A 129 8.60 -24.42 0.20
CA ILE A 129 8.86 -24.74 1.61
C ILE A 129 7.50 -24.91 2.30
N THR A 130 7.29 -26.02 2.98
CA THR A 130 6.02 -26.36 3.65
C THR A 130 6.23 -26.52 5.15
N TYR A 131 5.30 -26.02 5.95
CA TYR A 131 5.24 -26.22 7.40
C TYR A 131 3.93 -26.90 7.76
N THR A 132 4.01 -28.12 8.29
CA THR A 132 2.85 -28.95 8.61
C THR A 132 2.72 -29.11 10.11
N TYR A 133 1.57 -28.73 10.67
CA TYR A 133 1.28 -28.89 12.09
C TYR A 133 0.96 -30.36 12.43
N PRO A 134 0.99 -30.76 13.72
CA PRO A 134 0.62 -32.11 14.12
C PRO A 134 -0.82 -32.46 13.74
N ALA A 135 -1.07 -33.74 13.44
CA ALA A 135 -2.40 -34.23 13.08
C ALA A 135 -3.46 -33.79 14.10
N HIS A 136 -4.66 -33.44 13.61
CA HIS A 136 -5.78 -32.93 14.41
C HIS A 136 -5.53 -31.60 15.12
N ASN A 137 -4.48 -30.87 14.76
CA ASN A 137 -4.20 -29.52 15.27
C ASN A 137 -4.08 -28.49 14.12
N PRO A 138 -5.12 -28.35 13.27
CA PRO A 138 -5.08 -27.36 12.20
C PRO A 138 -5.02 -25.94 12.78
N GLN A 139 -4.28 -25.08 12.10
CA GLN A 139 -4.04 -23.70 12.52
C GLN A 139 -4.77 -22.75 11.58
N ARG A 140 -5.25 -21.62 12.13
CA ARG A 140 -5.82 -20.51 11.36
C ARG A 140 -4.84 -19.36 11.32
N ILE A 141 -3.88 -19.41 10.40
CA ILE A 141 -2.93 -18.31 10.19
C ILE A 141 -3.64 -17.13 9.54
N THR A 142 -3.34 -15.93 10.02
CA THR A 142 -3.95 -14.68 9.53
C THR A 142 -2.92 -13.75 8.91
N LEU A 143 -1.68 -13.78 9.42
CA LEU A 143 -0.59 -12.92 8.98
C LEU A 143 0.63 -13.79 8.65
N VAL A 144 1.23 -13.53 7.48
CA VAL A 144 2.45 -14.20 7.03
C VAL A 144 3.56 -13.18 6.86
N GLY A 145 4.73 -13.46 7.41
CA GLY A 145 5.94 -12.65 7.24
C GLY A 145 7.00 -13.43 6.49
N ILE A 146 7.56 -12.86 5.44
CA ILE A 146 8.54 -13.52 4.58
C ILE A 146 9.83 -12.70 4.61
N SER A 147 10.93 -13.33 4.99
CA SER A 147 12.25 -12.70 4.97
C SER A 147 13.18 -13.49 4.04
N SER A 148 13.79 -12.81 3.08
CA SER A 148 14.74 -13.44 2.15
C SER A 148 16.16 -13.38 2.70
N ASN A 149 17.03 -14.27 2.24
CA ASN A 149 18.46 -14.23 2.56
C ASN A 149 19.25 -13.26 1.68
N GLU A 150 18.72 -12.82 0.53
CA GLU A 150 19.40 -11.93 -0.41
C GLU A 150 18.42 -10.96 -1.09
N ASN A 151 18.95 -9.97 -1.80
CA ASN A 151 18.13 -9.12 -2.66
C ASN A 151 17.66 -9.93 -3.88
N ALA A 152 16.43 -10.41 -3.85
CA ALA A 152 15.86 -11.25 -4.89
C ALA A 152 14.46 -10.80 -5.29
N ASN A 153 14.10 -11.07 -6.54
CA ASN A 153 12.77 -10.83 -7.07
C ASN A 153 12.01 -12.15 -7.07
N TYR A 154 10.96 -12.24 -6.26
CA TYR A 154 10.14 -13.43 -6.16
C TYR A 154 8.68 -13.14 -6.53
N THR A 155 8.05 -14.10 -7.19
CA THR A 155 6.58 -14.21 -7.24
C THR A 155 6.21 -15.35 -6.30
N LEU A 156 5.56 -15.03 -5.17
CA LEU A 156 5.33 -16.00 -4.10
C LEU A 156 3.84 -16.31 -3.98
N THR A 157 3.51 -17.60 -3.92
CA THR A 157 2.17 -18.09 -3.65
C THR A 157 2.17 -18.80 -2.30
N ILE A 158 1.32 -18.33 -1.38
CA ILE A 158 1.05 -18.99 -0.11
C ILE A 158 -0.11 -19.95 -0.33
N LYS A 159 0.06 -21.21 0.06
CA LYS A 159 -0.96 -22.25 -0.03
C LYS A 159 -1.25 -22.82 1.35
N GLY A 160 -2.50 -23.20 1.59
CA GLY A 160 -2.94 -23.96 2.75
C GLY A 160 -3.06 -25.43 2.38
N LEU A 161 -2.55 -26.31 3.24
CA LEU A 161 -2.70 -27.75 3.13
C LEU A 161 -3.89 -28.16 3.98
N ASP A 162 -4.93 -28.72 3.35
CA ASP A 162 -6.08 -29.23 4.08
C ASP A 162 -5.74 -30.53 4.85
N GLN A 163 -6.69 -31.00 5.66
CA GLN A 163 -6.51 -32.24 6.44
C GLN A 163 -6.38 -33.50 5.59
N THR A 164 -6.75 -33.44 4.30
CA THR A 164 -6.64 -34.54 3.34
C THR A 164 -5.31 -34.51 2.58
N GLY A 165 -4.46 -33.49 2.82
CA GLY A 165 -3.19 -33.30 2.13
C GLY A 165 -3.30 -32.59 0.78
N HIS A 166 -4.46 -32.03 0.44
CA HIS A 166 -4.63 -31.26 -0.78
C HIS A 166 -4.28 -29.78 -0.52
N SER A 167 -3.58 -29.17 -1.48
CA SER A 167 -3.05 -27.81 -1.37
C SER A 167 -3.93 -26.80 -2.09
N VAL A 168 -4.39 -25.78 -1.36
CA VAL A 168 -5.26 -24.71 -1.86
C VAL A 168 -4.48 -23.37 -1.85
N PRO A 169 -4.42 -22.62 -2.96
CA PRO A 169 -3.79 -21.30 -2.97
C PRO A 169 -4.63 -20.30 -2.15
N LEU A 170 -3.97 -19.58 -1.22
CA LEU A 170 -4.61 -18.62 -0.33
C LEU A 170 -4.30 -17.17 -0.71
N LEU A 171 -3.07 -16.92 -1.16
CA LEU A 171 -2.60 -15.60 -1.55
C LEU A 171 -1.46 -15.72 -2.57
N THR A 172 -1.54 -14.97 -3.66
CA THR A 172 -0.43 -14.80 -4.60
C THR A 172 0.08 -13.37 -4.49
N LEU A 173 1.33 -13.23 -4.07
CA LEU A 173 2.07 -11.98 -4.05
C LEU A 173 2.71 -11.78 -5.43
N ALA A 174 2.38 -10.66 -6.07
CA ALA A 174 2.96 -10.26 -7.35
C ALA A 174 4.49 -10.17 -7.27
N ARG A 175 5.15 -10.26 -8.42
CA ARG A 175 6.61 -10.19 -8.51
C ARG A 175 7.11 -8.90 -7.86
N GLN A 176 7.87 -9.02 -6.79
CA GLN A 176 8.43 -7.89 -6.06
C GLN A 176 9.83 -8.20 -5.52
N THR A 177 10.58 -7.15 -5.20
CA THR A 177 11.93 -7.28 -4.65
C THR A 177 11.87 -7.44 -3.13
N TYR A 178 12.33 -8.58 -2.64
CA TYR A 178 12.58 -8.82 -1.22
C TYR A 178 13.99 -8.33 -0.91
N LYS A 179 14.09 -7.33 -0.04
CA LYS A 179 15.35 -6.63 0.22
C LYS A 179 15.97 -7.06 1.54
N MET A 180 17.30 -7.11 1.51
CA MET A 180 18.16 -7.08 2.68
C MET A 180 18.52 -5.63 3.00
N THR A 181 18.64 -5.33 4.28
CA THR A 181 19.22 -4.05 4.73
C THR A 181 20.72 -4.02 4.43
N GLU A 182 21.30 -2.83 4.33
CA GLU A 182 22.75 -2.63 4.15
C GLU A 182 23.59 -3.26 5.27
N GLN A 183 22.99 -3.51 6.44
CA GLN A 183 23.61 -4.17 7.59
C GLN A 183 23.48 -5.69 7.58
N GLY A 184 23.01 -6.30 6.48
CA GLY A 184 22.86 -7.76 6.36
C GLY A 184 21.68 -8.35 7.14
N LYS A 185 20.80 -7.52 7.71
CA LYS A 185 19.54 -7.95 8.32
C LYS A 185 18.44 -8.05 7.27
N SER A 186 17.61 -9.08 7.35
CA SER A 186 16.50 -9.24 6.41
C SER A 186 15.31 -8.37 6.77
N LEU A 187 14.67 -7.83 5.74
CA LEU A 187 13.44 -7.06 5.87
C LEU A 187 12.25 -8.03 5.75
N VAL A 188 11.44 -8.14 6.81
CA VAL A 188 10.27 -9.04 6.80
C VAL A 188 9.14 -8.42 5.98
N HIS A 189 8.85 -8.97 4.81
CA HIS A 189 7.67 -8.58 4.05
C HIS A 189 6.42 -9.21 4.65
N TRP A 190 5.49 -8.39 5.12
CA TRP A 190 4.26 -8.84 5.76
C TRP A 190 3.11 -8.84 4.78
N ALA A 191 2.30 -9.90 4.81
CA ALA A 191 1.10 -10.04 4.01
C ALA A 191 -0.02 -10.69 4.81
N GLU A 192 -1.24 -10.18 4.64
CA GLU A 192 -2.44 -10.74 5.28
C GLU A 192 -3.12 -11.74 4.36
N LEU A 193 -3.60 -12.82 4.95
CA LEU A 193 -4.40 -13.80 4.23
C LEU A 193 -5.83 -13.26 4.09
N PRO A 194 -6.38 -13.12 2.87
CA PRO A 194 -7.68 -12.50 2.65
C PRO A 194 -8.85 -13.32 3.19
N SER A 195 -8.71 -14.65 3.22
CA SER A 195 -9.72 -15.57 3.76
C SER A 195 -9.04 -16.66 4.60
N PRO A 196 -8.68 -16.35 5.87
CA PRO A 196 -7.99 -17.29 6.73
C PRO A 196 -8.95 -18.39 7.21
N ASP A 197 -8.59 -19.64 6.96
CA ASP A 197 -9.31 -20.83 7.45
C ASP A 197 -8.36 -21.81 8.16
N LEU A 198 -8.92 -22.90 8.70
CA LEU A 198 -8.18 -23.95 9.40
C LEU A 198 -7.46 -24.88 8.41
N TYR A 199 -6.13 -24.78 8.36
CA TYR A 199 -5.28 -25.64 7.54
C TYR A 199 -4.34 -26.49 8.41
N GLN A 200 -4.08 -27.71 7.96
CA GLN A 200 -3.13 -28.63 8.60
C GLN A 200 -1.68 -28.21 8.38
N GLY A 201 -1.40 -27.46 7.32
CA GLY A 201 -0.09 -26.88 7.04
C GLY A 201 -0.18 -25.69 6.09
N TYR A 202 0.94 -24.99 5.93
CA TYR A 202 1.06 -23.86 5.02
C TYR A 202 2.33 -24.01 4.21
N SER A 203 2.27 -23.70 2.92
CA SER A 203 3.44 -23.70 2.05
C SER A 203 3.65 -22.36 1.37
N LEU A 204 4.92 -22.01 1.21
CA LEU A 204 5.40 -20.88 0.44
C LEU A 204 6.03 -21.43 -0.84
N GLN A 205 5.46 -21.12 -1.98
CA GLN A 205 5.96 -21.54 -3.29
C GLN A 205 6.42 -20.35 -4.11
N GLU A 206 7.57 -20.46 -4.74
CA GLU A 206 8.01 -19.56 -5.80
C GLU A 206 7.43 -20.01 -7.15
N THR A 207 6.89 -19.08 -7.94
CA THR A 207 6.26 -19.37 -9.24
C THR A 207 6.76 -18.46 -10.37
N GLY A 208 7.77 -17.66 -10.11
CA GLY A 208 8.32 -16.63 -10.99
C GLY A 208 9.66 -17.00 -11.62
N GLY A 209 10.10 -18.25 -11.48
CA GLY A 209 11.36 -18.78 -12.04
C GLY A 209 12.59 -18.45 -11.22
N ALA A 210 12.45 -18.02 -9.96
CA ALA A 210 13.58 -17.72 -9.10
C ALA A 210 13.87 -18.87 -8.11
N THR A 211 15.12 -18.97 -7.68
CA THR A 211 15.54 -19.92 -6.64
C THR A 211 15.24 -19.35 -5.26
N LEU A 212 14.37 -20.01 -4.51
CA LEU A 212 13.87 -19.52 -3.24
C LEU A 212 14.94 -19.66 -2.13
N LYS A 213 15.34 -18.53 -1.55
CA LYS A 213 16.26 -18.47 -0.41
C LYS A 213 15.59 -17.71 0.73
N VAL A 214 14.99 -18.46 1.64
CA VAL A 214 14.20 -17.92 2.76
C VAL A 214 15.03 -17.98 4.01
N ARG A 215 15.16 -16.84 4.68
CA ARG A 215 15.76 -16.75 6.00
C ARG A 215 14.73 -17.10 7.07
N GLU A 216 13.56 -16.49 7.01
CA GLU A 216 12.48 -16.77 7.97
C GLU A 216 11.11 -16.68 7.30
N LEU A 217 10.24 -17.61 7.69
CA LEU A 217 8.82 -17.61 7.38
C LEU A 217 7.99 -17.56 8.67
N TYR A 218 7.38 -16.42 8.93
CA TYR A 218 6.52 -16.19 10.08
C TYR A 218 5.09 -16.59 9.73
N LEU A 219 4.54 -17.57 10.45
CA LEU A 219 3.14 -17.97 10.37
C LEU A 219 2.46 -17.53 11.67
N ASN A 220 1.70 -16.43 11.62
CA ASN A 220 1.24 -15.75 12.82
C ASN A 220 -0.30 -15.75 12.96
N GLN A 221 -0.74 -15.65 14.21
CA GLN A 221 -2.15 -15.51 14.61
C GLN A 221 -2.34 -14.37 15.61
N GLY A 222 -3.61 -14.10 15.95
CA GLY A 222 -4.00 -13.21 17.03
C GLY A 222 -3.51 -11.78 16.82
N ILE A 223 -3.78 -11.25 15.64
CA ILE A 223 -3.49 -9.87 15.25
C ILE A 223 -4.14 -8.92 16.28
N ARG A 224 -3.35 -7.96 16.76
CA ARG A 224 -3.78 -6.86 17.61
C ARG A 224 -3.16 -5.56 17.13
N ASP A 225 -4.01 -4.58 16.85
CA ASP A 225 -3.60 -3.27 16.39
C ASP A 225 -3.69 -2.26 17.51
N THR A 226 -2.66 -1.44 17.66
CA THR A 226 -2.62 -0.34 18.61
C THR A 226 -2.25 0.93 17.86
N VAL A 227 -3.15 1.92 17.85
CA VAL A 227 -2.93 3.19 17.16
C VAL A 227 -1.76 3.93 17.80
N LEU A 228 -0.88 4.49 16.96
CA LEU A 228 0.23 5.32 17.39
C LEU A 228 -0.17 6.79 17.39
N THR A 229 0.40 7.55 18.31
CA THR A 229 0.17 9.00 18.40
C THR A 229 1.13 9.74 17.47
N GLU A 230 0.61 10.64 16.64
CA GLU A 230 1.45 11.54 15.83
C GLU A 230 2.02 12.64 16.74
N LEU A 231 3.34 12.83 16.66
CA LEU A 231 4.07 13.93 17.29
C LEU A 231 4.40 14.97 16.22
N SER A 232 4.27 16.24 16.60
CA SER A 232 4.84 17.34 15.83
C SER A 232 6.37 17.28 15.81
N ARG A 233 6.97 18.00 14.87
CA ARG A 233 8.44 18.08 14.76
C ARG A 233 9.08 18.57 16.06
N SER A 234 8.53 19.62 16.67
CA SER A 234 9.07 20.19 17.92
C SER A 234 8.93 19.25 19.11
N GLU A 235 7.84 18.51 19.21
CA GLU A 235 7.66 17.52 20.28
C GLU A 235 8.65 16.37 20.14
N TYR A 236 8.84 15.87 18.92
CA TYR A 236 9.84 14.83 18.65
C TYR A 236 11.26 15.35 18.94
N ASP A 237 11.59 16.58 18.53
CA ASP A 237 12.90 17.17 18.80
C ASP A 237 13.15 17.38 20.30
N ALA A 238 12.11 17.73 21.07
CA ALA A 238 12.15 17.88 22.52
C ALA A 238 12.33 16.56 23.29
N THR A 239 12.09 15.40 22.66
CA THR A 239 12.38 14.11 23.32
C THR A 239 13.89 13.96 23.55
N PRO A 240 14.34 13.78 24.82
CA PRO A 240 15.77 13.77 25.15
C PRO A 240 16.45 12.49 24.66
N THR A 241 15.81 11.33 24.85
CA THR A 241 16.37 10.01 24.52
C THR A 241 15.65 9.41 23.31
N LYS A 242 16.20 9.68 22.12
CA LYS A 242 15.64 9.23 20.83
C LYS A 242 16.00 7.78 20.46
N ASP A 243 16.91 7.16 21.22
CA ASP A 243 17.41 5.79 21.04
C ASP A 243 16.87 4.80 22.07
N GLN A 244 15.99 5.26 22.97
CA GLN A 244 15.30 4.41 23.93
C GLN A 244 14.59 3.28 23.18
N ARG A 245 14.93 2.04 23.51
CA ARG A 245 14.32 0.85 22.91
C ARG A 245 13.02 0.51 23.62
N GLY A 246 11.97 0.23 22.86
CA GLY A 246 10.68 -0.18 23.38
C GLY A 246 9.71 -0.59 22.27
N ARG A 247 8.43 -0.71 22.63
CA ARG A 247 7.34 -0.82 21.65
C ARG A 247 7.02 0.60 21.19
N PRO A 248 7.08 0.90 19.88
CA PRO A 248 6.70 2.22 19.38
C PRO A 248 5.28 2.56 19.83
N CYS A 249 5.08 3.76 20.36
CA CYS A 249 3.76 4.27 20.75
C CYS A 249 3.45 5.62 20.08
N SER A 250 4.48 6.30 19.59
CA SER A 250 4.38 7.59 18.93
C SER A 250 5.25 7.63 17.67
N PHE A 251 4.94 8.54 16.75
CA PHE A 251 5.72 8.71 15.53
C PHE A 251 5.76 10.17 15.09
N TYR A 252 6.77 10.53 14.32
CA TYR A 252 6.87 11.81 13.62
C TYR A 252 7.04 11.55 12.12
N SER A 253 6.21 12.20 11.29
CA SER A 253 6.25 12.08 9.84
C SER A 253 6.98 13.28 9.22
N ASP A 254 8.12 13.03 8.57
CA ASP A 254 8.86 14.03 7.81
C ASP A 254 8.52 13.93 6.32
N ARG A 255 7.82 14.95 5.81
CA ARG A 255 7.19 14.95 4.47
C ARG A 255 8.07 15.66 3.43
N GLN A 256 9.35 15.29 3.38
CA GLN A 256 10.28 15.77 2.35
C GLN A 256 10.13 14.96 1.05
N ARG A 257 10.93 15.29 0.02
CA ARG A 257 10.93 14.57 -1.28
C ARG A 257 11.02 13.06 -1.12
N GLU A 258 11.83 12.59 -0.18
CA GLU A 258 11.84 11.20 0.27
C GLU A 258 11.19 11.15 1.66
N PRO A 259 9.89 10.81 1.75
CA PRO A 259 9.18 10.84 3.01
C PRO A 259 9.78 9.83 3.98
N CYS A 260 9.97 10.25 5.23
CA CYS A 260 10.58 9.43 6.28
C CYS A 260 9.70 9.44 7.53
N LEU A 261 9.62 8.28 8.17
CA LEU A 261 8.91 8.07 9.42
C LEU A 261 9.91 7.86 10.56
N TYR A 262 9.75 8.62 11.64
CA TYR A 262 10.53 8.47 12.85
C TYR A 262 9.66 7.88 13.96
N LEU A 263 10.09 6.75 14.52
CA LEU A 263 9.36 6.04 15.56
C LEU A 263 9.95 6.33 16.95
N TRP A 264 9.07 6.45 17.93
CA TRP A 264 9.46 6.52 19.33
C TRP A 264 8.50 5.72 20.23
N PRO A 265 9.00 4.93 21.19
CA PRO A 265 10.38 4.43 21.32
C PRO A 265 10.87 3.66 20.09
N THR A 266 12.19 3.44 19.98
CA THR A 266 12.81 2.66 18.90
C THR A 266 12.42 1.18 19.04
N PRO A 267 11.97 0.50 17.96
CA PRO A 267 11.49 -0.88 18.03
C PRO A 267 12.56 -1.86 18.56
N VAL A 268 12.14 -2.74 19.48
CA VAL A 268 12.98 -3.83 20.04
C VAL A 268 13.01 -5.09 19.17
N SER A 269 12.00 -5.31 18.35
CA SER A 269 11.81 -6.54 17.56
C SER A 269 11.32 -6.22 16.15
N SER A 270 11.68 -7.07 15.20
CA SER A 270 11.24 -7.05 13.79
C SER A 270 10.00 -7.93 13.53
N THR A 271 9.49 -8.62 14.54
CA THR A 271 8.34 -9.55 14.42
C THR A 271 6.98 -8.85 14.34
N SER A 272 6.94 -7.55 14.60
CA SER A 272 5.75 -6.71 14.46
C SER A 272 5.86 -5.84 13.22
N CYS A 273 4.72 -5.33 12.74
CA CYS A 273 4.66 -4.45 11.59
C CYS A 273 3.85 -3.19 11.91
N LEU A 274 4.01 -2.17 11.07
CA LEU A 274 3.15 -0.99 11.12
C LEU A 274 2.10 -1.11 10.03
N VAL A 275 0.85 -0.81 10.39
CA VAL A 275 -0.26 -0.67 9.46
C VAL A 275 -0.41 0.82 9.21
N MET A 276 -0.07 1.25 8.00
CA MET A 276 -0.13 2.65 7.62
C MET A 276 -1.27 2.82 6.63
N THR A 277 -2.22 3.68 6.97
CA THR A 277 -3.20 4.22 6.03
C THR A 277 -2.74 5.61 5.65
N TYR A 278 -2.57 5.84 4.35
CA TYR A 278 -2.02 7.07 3.80
C TYR A 278 -2.77 7.52 2.56
N GLU A 279 -2.74 8.82 2.31
CA GLU A 279 -3.12 9.42 1.04
C GLU A 279 -1.98 9.24 0.05
N GLU A 280 -2.26 8.60 -1.08
CA GLU A 280 -1.34 8.48 -2.19
C GLU A 280 -1.27 9.80 -2.99
N MET A 281 -0.10 10.15 -3.49
CA MET A 281 0.06 11.19 -4.51
C MET A 281 -0.53 10.68 -5.83
N MET A 282 -1.21 11.56 -6.57
CA MET A 282 -1.68 11.20 -7.91
C MET A 282 -0.45 11.01 -8.82
N PRO A 283 -0.36 9.88 -9.56
CA PRO A 283 0.79 9.63 -10.42
C PRO A 283 0.80 10.59 -11.62
N ASP A 284 2.01 10.94 -12.07
CA ASP A 284 2.18 11.75 -13.26
C ASP A 284 1.74 10.98 -14.52
N VAL A 285 1.09 11.69 -15.44
CA VAL A 285 0.75 11.20 -16.77
C VAL A 285 1.87 11.58 -17.73
N LEU A 286 2.62 10.57 -18.19
CA LEU A 286 3.80 10.75 -19.04
C LEU A 286 3.51 10.56 -20.53
N SER A 287 2.38 9.93 -20.87
CA SER A 287 2.03 9.62 -22.26
C SER A 287 0.54 9.62 -22.52
N MET A 288 0.15 9.86 -23.78
CA MET A 288 -1.25 9.83 -24.24
C MET A 288 -1.94 8.47 -24.02
N GLY A 289 -1.18 7.37 -24.11
CA GLY A 289 -1.72 6.01 -23.98
C GLY A 289 -1.84 5.53 -22.53
N GLN A 290 -1.35 6.32 -21.57
CA GLN A 290 -1.44 5.98 -20.15
C GLN A 290 -2.87 6.16 -19.66
N PHE A 291 -3.35 5.19 -18.88
CA PHE A 291 -4.61 5.30 -18.17
C PHE A 291 -4.46 6.21 -16.96
N VAL A 292 -5.43 7.10 -16.77
CA VAL A 292 -5.51 7.95 -15.59
C VAL A 292 -6.41 7.26 -14.57
N ASP A 293 -5.82 6.84 -13.45
CA ASP A 293 -6.53 6.13 -12.38
C ASP A 293 -7.24 7.14 -11.47
N ILE A 294 -8.43 7.55 -11.88
CA ILE A 294 -9.32 8.44 -11.14
C ILE A 294 -10.74 7.84 -11.14
N PRO A 295 -11.52 7.99 -10.06
CA PRO A 295 -12.89 7.48 -10.03
C PRO A 295 -13.76 8.20 -11.05
N ALA A 296 -14.74 7.48 -11.60
CA ALA A 296 -15.59 8.00 -12.68
C ALA A 296 -16.33 9.31 -12.35
N ARG A 297 -16.64 9.56 -11.06
CA ARG A 297 -17.27 10.81 -10.60
C ARG A 297 -16.42 12.07 -10.85
N PHE A 298 -15.09 11.91 -10.86
CA PHE A 298 -14.16 13.01 -11.07
C PHE A 298 -13.89 13.31 -12.55
N TYR A 299 -14.40 12.51 -13.50
CA TYR A 299 -14.13 12.70 -14.92
C TYR A 299 -14.61 14.05 -15.45
N GLU A 300 -15.84 14.44 -15.15
CA GLU A 300 -16.35 15.74 -15.58
C GLU A 300 -15.54 16.90 -14.99
N ALA A 301 -15.13 16.77 -13.74
CA ALA A 301 -14.25 17.74 -13.09
C ALA A 301 -12.87 17.81 -13.78
N VAL A 302 -12.29 16.68 -14.22
CA VAL A 302 -11.00 16.66 -14.92
C VAL A 302 -11.12 17.31 -16.28
N LEU A 303 -12.18 16.95 -17.01
CA LEU A 303 -12.42 17.46 -18.36
C LEU A 303 -12.64 18.98 -18.34
N TRP A 304 -13.51 19.49 -17.47
CA TRP A 304 -13.71 20.94 -17.33
C TRP A 304 -12.50 21.66 -16.73
N GLY A 305 -11.81 21.05 -15.76
CA GLY A 305 -10.58 21.61 -15.18
C GLY A 305 -9.45 21.73 -16.20
N LEU A 306 -9.28 20.72 -17.06
CA LEU A 306 -8.32 20.74 -18.15
C LEU A 306 -8.74 21.73 -19.24
N ALA A 307 -10.02 21.77 -19.61
CA ALA A 307 -10.56 22.76 -20.54
C ALA A 307 -10.30 24.19 -20.05
N TYR A 308 -10.47 24.45 -18.75
CA TYR A 308 -10.12 25.73 -18.13
C TYR A 308 -8.62 26.06 -18.31
N GLN A 309 -7.70 25.15 -17.94
CA GLN A 309 -6.27 25.37 -18.11
C GLN A 309 -5.86 25.59 -19.58
N LEU A 310 -6.50 24.90 -20.52
CA LEU A 310 -6.29 25.08 -21.95
C LEU A 310 -6.89 26.39 -22.47
N SER A 311 -8.05 26.81 -21.95
CA SER A 311 -8.70 28.08 -22.31
C SER A 311 -7.81 29.27 -21.96
N CYS A 312 -7.11 29.24 -20.82
CA CYS A 312 -6.14 30.28 -20.43
C CYS A 312 -5.01 30.44 -21.47
N LYS A 313 -4.66 29.38 -22.20
CA LYS A 313 -3.58 29.38 -23.19
C LYS A 313 -4.03 29.72 -24.59
N TYR A 314 -5.17 29.16 -25.03
CA TYR A 314 -5.58 29.20 -26.43
C TYR A 314 -6.83 30.05 -26.69
N LYS A 315 -7.77 30.13 -25.73
CA LYS A 315 -9.03 30.87 -25.89
C LYS A 315 -9.46 31.57 -24.58
N PRO A 316 -8.81 32.68 -24.21
CA PRO A 316 -9.11 33.39 -22.96
C PRO A 316 -10.56 33.87 -22.82
N ALA A 317 -11.28 34.04 -23.93
CA ALA A 317 -12.69 34.45 -23.91
C ALA A 317 -13.63 33.43 -23.23
N LEU A 318 -13.28 32.13 -23.24
CA LEU A 318 -14.07 31.06 -22.61
C LEU A 318 -13.63 30.77 -21.17
N MET A 319 -12.58 31.44 -20.68
CA MET A 319 -11.94 31.13 -19.41
C MET A 319 -12.89 31.19 -18.21
N GLU A 320 -13.66 32.26 -18.07
CA GLU A 320 -14.58 32.42 -16.94
C GLU A 320 -15.71 31.38 -16.95
N GLN A 321 -16.23 31.05 -18.14
CA GLN A 321 -17.25 30.02 -18.28
C GLN A 321 -16.70 28.64 -17.93
N SER A 322 -15.55 28.27 -18.49
CA SER A 322 -14.91 26.98 -18.20
C SER A 322 -14.50 26.86 -16.72
N ARG A 323 -14.10 27.97 -16.09
CA ARG A 323 -13.80 28.01 -14.66
C ARG A 323 -15.03 27.70 -13.81
N ALA A 324 -16.15 28.37 -14.06
CA ALA A 324 -17.38 28.16 -13.30
C ALA A 324 -17.86 26.70 -13.38
N LEU A 325 -17.85 26.12 -14.58
CA LEU A 325 -18.22 24.72 -14.79
C LEU A 325 -17.23 23.75 -14.13
N ALA A 326 -15.94 24.05 -14.15
CA ALA A 326 -14.93 23.24 -13.48
C ALA A 326 -15.09 23.25 -11.96
N GLU A 327 -15.35 24.41 -11.36
CA GLU A 327 -15.59 24.54 -9.91
C GLU A 327 -16.88 23.83 -9.48
N GLU A 328 -17.95 23.94 -10.26
CA GLU A 328 -19.21 23.24 -10.01
C GLU A 328 -19.06 21.71 -10.11
N ALA A 329 -18.44 21.21 -11.18
CA ALA A 329 -18.20 19.79 -11.37
C ALA A 329 -17.31 19.21 -10.27
N PHE A 330 -16.28 19.96 -9.84
CA PHE A 330 -15.42 19.54 -8.73
C PHE A 330 -16.20 19.48 -7.41
N ARG A 331 -17.04 20.47 -7.11
CA ARG A 331 -17.87 20.47 -5.89
C ARG A 331 -18.79 19.25 -5.84
N ILE A 332 -19.50 18.97 -6.93
CA ILE A 332 -20.38 17.79 -7.03
C ILE A 332 -19.60 16.51 -6.80
N ALA A 333 -18.39 16.39 -7.35
CA ALA A 333 -17.55 15.21 -7.17
C ALA A 333 -17.04 15.04 -5.72
N THR A 334 -16.84 16.14 -4.99
CA THR A 334 -16.34 16.12 -3.60
C THR A 334 -17.43 16.00 -2.54
N ASP A 335 -18.68 16.39 -2.81
CA ASP A 335 -19.76 16.38 -1.80
C ASP A 335 -20.02 14.96 -1.26
N ASP A 336 -19.89 13.94 -2.10
CA ASP A 336 -20.02 12.53 -1.72
C ASP A 336 -18.75 11.94 -1.07
N ASP A 337 -17.63 12.68 -1.04
CA ASP A 337 -16.35 12.22 -0.49
C ASP A 337 -16.24 12.51 1.01
N THR A 338 -17.31 12.19 1.74
CA THR A 338 -17.40 12.38 3.19
C THR A 338 -17.59 11.04 3.90
N GLU A 339 -16.85 10.83 5.01
CA GLU A 339 -17.09 9.70 5.90
C GLU A 339 -18.25 10.03 6.83
N SER A 340 -19.39 9.37 6.67
CA SER A 340 -20.53 9.50 7.59
C SER A 340 -20.23 8.73 8.89
N THR A 341 -19.60 9.39 9.87
CA THR A 341 -19.48 8.84 11.22
C THR A 341 -20.67 9.32 12.07
N PRO A 342 -21.45 8.41 12.69
CA PRO A 342 -22.52 8.82 13.59
C PRO A 342 -21.92 9.49 14.84
N VAL A 343 -22.06 10.81 14.94
CA VAL A 343 -21.67 11.53 16.16
C VAL A 343 -22.74 11.28 17.22
N THR A 344 -22.42 10.46 18.21
CA THR A 344 -23.27 10.27 19.39
C THR A 344 -22.85 11.28 20.45
N LEU A 345 -23.64 12.33 20.63
CA LEU A 345 -23.46 13.29 21.72
C LEU A 345 -24.11 12.71 22.97
N TYR A 346 -23.31 12.38 23.99
CA TYR A 346 -23.84 12.11 25.32
C TYR A 346 -24.12 13.45 26.01
N PRO A 347 -25.35 13.72 26.47
CA PRO A 347 -25.57 14.84 27.38
C PRO A 347 -24.83 14.53 28.69
N ASP A 348 -23.90 15.39 29.06
CA ASP A 348 -23.27 15.40 30.38
C ASP A 348 -24.31 15.92 31.38
N ASP A 349 -25.02 14.99 32.05
CA ASP A 349 -25.87 15.33 33.19
C ASP A 349 -24.95 15.55 34.39
N GLY A 350 -24.41 16.77 34.47
CA GLY A 350 -23.64 17.29 35.58
C GLY A 350 -24.47 17.37 36.86
N GLY A 351 -24.78 16.21 37.43
CA GLY A 351 -25.33 16.04 38.76
C GLY A 351 -24.24 16.30 39.80
N GLY A 352 -24.14 17.56 40.22
CA GLY A 352 -23.35 17.95 41.38
C GLY A 352 -23.77 17.14 42.62
N ARG A 353 -22.76 16.62 43.32
CA ARG A 353 -22.84 16.24 44.73
C ARG A 353 -21.72 16.90 45.49
#